data_AF-A0A7V3LIQ7-F1
#
_entry.id   AF-A0A7V3LIQ7-F1
#
_cell.length_a   1.000
_cell.length_b   1.000
_cell.length_c   1.000
_cell.angle_alpha   90.00
_cell.angle_beta   90.00
_cell.angle_gamma   90.00
#
_symmetry.space_group_name_H-M   'P 1'
#
loop_
_entity.id
_entity.type
_entity.pdbx_description
1 polymer ?
#
loop_
_entity_poly.entity_id
_entity_poly.type
_entity_poly.pdbx_seq_one_letter_code
_entity_poly.pdbx_strand_id
1 'polypeptide(L)'
;MRAEDTSTRGLAQNTLDTILAELTDGNRRFASGQPLRADCSPQRRLSLLHCQRPLAAVLACSDSRVGPEMILDQSLGQLFVVRVAGNVVDDIVLGSLEYAVEHLAVPLVVVMGHSGCGAVTAA
;
A
#
# COMPACT_ATOMS: atom_id res chain seq x y z
N MET A 1 15.38 -7.79 -28.48
CA MET A 1 14.12 -8.44 -28.09
C MET A 1 14.47 -9.64 -27.21
N ARG A 2 14.60 -9.43 -25.90
CA ARG A 2 14.94 -10.50 -24.96
C ARG A 2 13.65 -11.24 -24.61
N ALA A 3 13.61 -12.54 -24.84
CA ALA A 3 12.52 -13.39 -24.39
C ALA A 3 12.48 -13.34 -22.86
N GLU A 4 11.43 -12.72 -22.31
CA GLU A 4 11.16 -12.77 -20.87
C GLU A 4 10.75 -14.20 -20.51
N ASP A 5 11.48 -14.83 -19.60
CA ASP A 5 11.23 -16.16 -19.09
C ASP A 5 9.82 -16.24 -18.46
N THR A 6 8.94 -17.00 -19.12
CA THR A 6 7.52 -17.13 -18.78
C THR A 6 7.30 -17.76 -17.40
N SER A 7 8.30 -18.51 -16.89
CA SER A 7 8.27 -19.14 -15.56
C SER A 7 8.37 -18.12 -14.43
N THR A 8 9.32 -17.19 -14.54
CA THR A 8 9.52 -16.10 -13.57
C THR A 8 8.31 -15.16 -13.53
N ARG A 9 7.67 -14.94 -14.69
CA ARG A 9 6.44 -14.14 -14.79
C ARG A 9 5.26 -14.79 -14.06
N GLY A 10 5.13 -16.12 -14.10
CA GLY A 10 4.08 -16.86 -13.38
C GLY A 10 4.25 -16.86 -11.85
N LEU A 11 5.48 -16.98 -11.34
CA LEU A 11 5.76 -16.90 -9.91
C LEU A 11 5.56 -15.48 -9.35
N ALA A 12 5.93 -14.45 -10.12
CA ALA A 12 5.67 -13.06 -9.78
C ALA A 12 4.16 -12.76 -9.76
N GLN A 13 3.39 -13.28 -10.72
CA GLN A 13 1.94 -13.13 -10.76
C GLN A 13 1.26 -13.78 -9.54
N ASN A 14 1.64 -15.01 -9.17
CA ASN A 14 1.12 -15.66 -7.97
C ASN A 14 1.42 -14.87 -6.68
N THR A 15 2.57 -14.19 -6.64
CA THR A 15 2.97 -13.34 -5.51
C THR A 15 2.12 -12.06 -5.46
N LEU A 16 1.90 -11.41 -6.61
CA LEU A 16 1.03 -10.24 -6.73
C LEU A 16 -0.41 -10.56 -6.31
N ASP A 17 -0.94 -11.67 -6.80
CA ASP A 17 -2.30 -12.11 -6.49
C ASP A 17 -2.45 -12.40 -4.99
N THR A 18 -1.42 -13.00 -4.36
CA THR A 18 -1.38 -13.22 -2.91
C THR A 18 -1.38 -11.91 -2.12
N ILE A 19 -0.57 -10.92 -2.54
CA ILE A 19 -0.50 -9.61 -1.89
C ILE A 19 -1.83 -8.87 -2.03
N LEU A 20 -2.42 -8.87 -3.23
CA LEU A 20 -3.72 -8.25 -3.47
C LEU A 20 -4.81 -8.93 -2.64
N ALA A 21 -4.77 -10.26 -2.51
CA ALA A 21 -5.68 -11.00 -1.64
C ALA A 21 -5.53 -10.60 -0.18
N GLU A 22 -4.31 -10.48 0.36
CA GLU A 22 -4.08 -10.04 1.74
C GLU A 22 -4.65 -8.63 1.99
N LEU A 23 -4.42 -7.68 1.08
CA LEU A 23 -4.98 -6.33 1.20
C LEU A 23 -6.51 -6.31 1.10
N THR A 24 -7.07 -7.13 0.22
CA THR A 24 -8.51 -7.27 0.04
C THR A 24 -9.16 -7.89 1.28
N ASP A 25 -8.55 -8.91 1.85
CA ASP A 25 -9.03 -9.59 3.05
C ASP A 25 -8.91 -8.68 4.27
N GLY A 26 -7.82 -7.92 4.39
CA GLY A 26 -7.68 -6.88 5.39
C GLY A 26 -8.78 -5.82 5.30
N ASN A 27 -9.13 -5.39 4.09
CA ASN A 27 -10.27 -4.50 3.88
C ASN A 27 -11.61 -5.12 4.30
N ARG A 28 -11.83 -6.40 3.97
CA ARG A 28 -13.05 -7.11 4.41
C ARG A 28 -13.14 -7.18 5.93
N ARG A 29 -12.03 -7.43 6.63
CA ARG A 29 -11.97 -7.46 8.10
C ARG A 29 -12.28 -6.09 8.72
N PHE A 30 -11.71 -5.02 8.15
CA PHE A 30 -12.03 -3.66 8.57
C PHE A 30 -13.52 -3.34 8.36
N ALA A 31 -14.06 -3.64 7.17
CA ALA A 31 -15.44 -3.37 6.82
C ALA A 31 -16.44 -4.17 7.67
N SER A 32 -16.09 -5.39 8.11
CA SER A 32 -16.93 -6.22 8.98
C SER A 32 -16.82 -5.87 10.47
N GLY A 33 -15.97 -4.90 10.84
CA GLY A 33 -15.72 -4.54 12.24
C GLY A 33 -14.91 -5.58 13.01
N GLN A 34 -14.15 -6.44 12.32
CA GLN A 34 -13.32 -7.49 12.89
C GLN A 34 -11.85 -7.38 12.45
N PRO A 35 -11.17 -6.22 12.61
CA PRO A 35 -9.76 -6.10 12.27
C PRO A 35 -8.91 -7.00 13.17
N LEU A 36 -7.82 -7.55 12.64
CA LEU A 36 -6.88 -8.39 13.40
C LEU A 36 -6.09 -7.60 14.45
N ARG A 37 -6.25 -6.27 14.47
CA ARG A 37 -5.43 -5.30 15.19
C ARG A 37 -4.00 -5.35 14.68
N ALA A 38 -3.71 -4.46 13.72
CA ALA A 38 -2.37 -4.14 13.27
C ALA A 38 -1.34 -4.14 14.41
N ASP A 39 -0.25 -4.91 14.24
CA ASP A 39 0.82 -4.99 15.21
C ASP A 39 1.59 -3.66 15.22
N CYS A 40 1.34 -2.88 16.28
CA CYS A 40 2.02 -1.64 16.60
C CYS A 40 2.83 -1.77 17.90
N SER A 41 3.15 -3.00 18.31
CA SER A 41 3.86 -3.28 19.56
C SER A 41 5.26 -2.63 19.61
N PRO A 42 5.82 -2.38 20.80
CA PRO A 42 7.22 -1.99 20.93
C PRO A 42 8.18 -2.95 20.21
N GLN A 43 7.91 -4.26 20.26
CA GLN A 43 8.71 -5.29 19.61
C GLN A 43 8.71 -5.12 18.09
N ARG A 44 7.55 -4.87 17.49
CA ARG A 44 7.44 -4.58 16.06
C ARG A 44 8.18 -3.32 15.66
N ARG A 45 8.11 -2.27 16.47
CA ARG A 45 8.86 -1.02 16.20
C ARG A 45 10.38 -1.26 16.25
N LEU A 46 10.85 -2.06 17.22
CA LEU A 46 12.27 -2.40 17.33
C LEU A 46 12.76 -3.23 16.14
N SER A 47 11.94 -4.12 15.58
CA SER A 47 12.34 -4.91 14.41
C SER A 47 12.49 -4.09 13.13
N LEU A 48 11.88 -2.90 13.06
CA LEU A 48 11.90 -2.01 11.90
C LEU A 48 13.00 -0.93 11.94
N LEU A 49 13.85 -0.91 12.98
CA LEU A 49 14.84 0.17 13.17
C LEU A 49 15.86 0.31 12.02
N HIS A 50 16.18 -0.80 11.35
CA HIS A 50 17.27 -0.84 10.36
C HIS A 50 16.78 -1.05 8.93
N CYS A 51 15.57 -1.57 8.75
CA CYS A 51 15.05 -1.95 7.44
C CYS A 51 13.53 -1.97 7.44
N GLN A 52 12.96 -1.64 6.29
CA GLN A 52 11.55 -1.84 5.96
C GLN A 52 11.44 -2.70 4.70
N ARG A 53 10.40 -3.54 4.65
CA ARG A 53 10.05 -4.37 3.49
C ARG A 53 8.54 -4.36 3.31
N PRO A 54 7.97 -3.23 2.86
CA PRO A 54 6.54 -3.14 2.61
C PRO A 54 6.14 -4.11 1.49
N LEU A 55 4.94 -4.68 1.59
CA LEU A 55 4.36 -5.55 0.58
C LEU A 55 3.74 -4.75 -0.58
N ALA A 56 3.35 -3.50 -0.34
CA ALA A 56 2.78 -2.61 -1.34
C ALA A 56 3.05 -1.14 -1.02
N ALA A 57 3.09 -0.31 -2.07
CA ALA A 57 2.93 1.12 -1.95
C ALA A 57 1.46 1.53 -2.13
N VAL A 58 1.00 2.53 -1.39
CA VAL A 58 -0.37 3.06 -1.48
C VAL A 58 -0.33 4.56 -1.68
N LEU A 59 -0.89 5.02 -2.80
CA LEU A 59 -1.23 6.42 -3.04
C LEU A 59 -2.68 6.66 -2.62
N ALA A 60 -2.91 7.49 -1.59
CA ALA A 60 -4.25 7.75 -1.07
C ALA A 60 -4.53 9.23 -0.84
N CYS A 61 -5.80 9.57 -0.59
CA CYS A 61 -6.18 10.93 -0.25
C CYS A 61 -5.71 11.30 1.18
N SER A 62 -5.36 12.58 1.40
CA SER A 62 -5.09 13.12 2.75
C SER A 62 -6.34 13.26 3.64
N ASP A 63 -7.52 12.89 3.13
CA ASP A 63 -8.78 12.87 3.89
C ASP A 63 -8.61 12.08 5.21
N SER A 64 -8.95 12.70 6.34
CA SER A 64 -8.73 12.13 7.67
C SER A 64 -9.54 10.86 7.95
N ARG A 65 -10.56 10.58 7.14
CA ARG A 65 -11.38 9.35 7.22
C ARG A 65 -10.73 8.18 6.49
N VAL A 66 -9.69 8.43 5.70
CA VAL A 66 -9.01 7.44 4.85
C VAL A 66 -7.62 7.17 5.42
N GLY A 67 -7.54 6.27 6.40
CA GLY A 67 -6.28 5.75 6.93
C GLY A 67 -5.93 4.41 6.28
N PRO A 68 -5.02 4.34 5.28
CA PRO A 68 -4.78 3.12 4.50
C PRO A 68 -4.40 1.91 5.34
N GLU A 69 -3.52 2.08 6.33
CA GLU A 69 -3.09 1.00 7.23
C GLU A 69 -4.25 0.43 8.04
N MET A 70 -5.19 1.28 8.45
CA MET A 70 -6.37 0.85 9.19
C MET A 70 -7.40 0.19 8.26
N ILE A 71 -7.69 0.81 7.12
CA ILE A 71 -8.68 0.34 6.15
C ILE A 71 -8.27 -0.97 5.49
N LEU A 72 -6.98 -1.21 5.33
CA LEU A 72 -6.43 -2.47 4.79
C LEU A 72 -5.97 -3.43 5.90
N ASP A 73 -6.20 -3.10 7.17
CA ASP A 73 -5.84 -3.91 8.36
C ASP A 73 -4.38 -4.40 8.34
N GLN A 74 -3.44 -3.47 8.10
CA GLN A 74 -2.01 -3.74 7.94
C GLN A 74 -1.18 -3.25 9.13
N SER A 75 -0.14 -4.01 9.47
CA SER A 75 0.79 -3.70 10.57
C SER A 75 1.89 -2.70 10.18
N LEU A 76 2.62 -2.17 11.16
CA LEU A 76 3.75 -1.26 10.89
C LEU A 76 4.77 -1.87 9.92
N GLY A 77 5.21 -1.09 8.94
CA GLY A 77 6.19 -1.51 7.94
C GLY A 77 5.65 -2.46 6.86
N GLN A 78 4.33 -2.66 6.76
CA GLN A 78 3.71 -3.42 5.67
C GLN A 78 3.36 -2.54 4.47
N LEU A 79 2.99 -1.27 4.66
CA LEU A 79 2.66 -0.37 3.56
C LEU A 79 3.66 0.78 3.48
N PHE A 80 4.04 1.16 2.25
CA PHE A 80 4.67 2.44 1.95
C PHE A 80 3.59 3.43 1.51
N VAL A 81 3.27 4.42 2.33
CA VAL A 81 2.07 5.25 2.13
C VAL A 81 2.44 6.67 1.70
N VAL A 82 1.88 7.10 0.57
CA VAL A 82 1.95 8.48 0.06
C VAL A 82 0.56 9.07 0.05
N ARG A 83 0.37 10.25 0.66
CA ARG A 83 -0.95 10.88 0.78
C ARG A 83 -0.94 12.33 0.36
N VAL A 84 -1.85 12.69 -0.53
CA VAL A 84 -2.11 14.06 -0.99
C VAL A 84 -3.60 14.25 -1.24
N ALA A 85 -4.14 15.46 -1.07
CA ALA A 85 -5.55 15.73 -1.32
C ALA A 85 -5.93 15.32 -2.76
N GLY A 86 -6.95 14.48 -2.90
CA GLY A 86 -7.39 13.95 -4.19
C GLY A 86 -6.47 12.89 -4.81
N ASN A 87 -5.49 12.36 -4.07
CA ASN A 87 -4.53 11.35 -4.55
C ASN A 87 -3.93 11.71 -5.93
N VAL A 88 -3.68 13.00 -6.15
CA VAL A 88 -3.04 13.55 -7.35
C VAL A 88 -1.55 13.18 -7.38
N VAL A 89 -0.94 13.24 -8.57
CA VAL A 89 0.48 12.91 -8.74
C VAL A 89 1.19 14.16 -9.24
N ASP A 90 2.14 14.66 -8.45
CA ASP A 90 3.18 15.60 -8.85
C ASP A 90 4.55 14.91 -8.81
N ASP A 91 5.62 15.65 -9.11
CA ASP A 91 6.98 15.10 -9.14
C ASP A 91 7.43 14.54 -7.78
N ILE A 92 6.96 15.11 -6.66
CA ILE A 92 7.31 14.67 -5.31
C ILE A 92 6.61 13.34 -4.98
N VAL A 93 5.32 13.24 -5.32
CA VAL A 93 4.54 12.00 -5.18
C VAL A 93 5.12 10.91 -6.07
N LEU A 94 5.42 11.23 -7.33
CA LEU A 94 6.00 10.28 -8.27
C LEU A 94 7.35 9.75 -7.76
N GLY A 95 8.27 10.64 -7.38
CA GLY A 95 9.57 10.23 -6.85
C GLY A 95 9.46 9.37 -5.57
N SER A 96 8.45 9.59 -4.75
CA SER A 96 8.17 8.74 -3.58
C SER A 96 7.72 7.34 -3.97
N LEU A 97 6.88 7.21 -5.01
CA LEU A 97 6.44 5.92 -5.53
C LEU A 97 7.58 5.18 -6.26
N GLU A 98 8.38 5.88 -7.04
CA GLU A 98 9.59 5.35 -7.67
C GLU A 98 10.55 4.80 -6.61
N TYR A 99 10.75 5.51 -5.49
CA TYR A 99 11.55 5.00 -4.39
C TYR A 99 11.01 3.67 -3.84
N ALA A 100 9.70 3.55 -3.66
CA ALA A 100 9.09 2.31 -3.19
C ALA A 100 9.33 1.15 -4.18
N VAL A 101 9.20 1.41 -5.49
CA VAL A 101 9.38 0.39 -6.53
C VAL A 101 10.85 0.02 -6.70
N GLU A 102 11.74 1.00 -6.85
CA GLU A 102 13.14 0.76 -7.22
C GLU A 102 14.03 0.40 -6.02
N HIS A 103 13.79 1.01 -4.86
CA HIS A 103 14.64 0.83 -3.68
C HIS A 103 14.06 -0.12 -2.64
N LEU A 104 12.73 -0.17 -2.48
CA LEU A 104 12.06 -1.10 -1.58
C LEU A 104 11.55 -2.37 -2.28
N ALA A 105 11.64 -2.41 -3.61
CA ALA A 105 11.19 -3.53 -4.45
C ALA A 105 9.72 -3.92 -4.18
N VAL A 106 8.85 -2.94 -3.91
CA VAL A 106 7.42 -3.24 -3.74
C VAL A 106 6.86 -3.78 -5.07
N PRO A 107 6.20 -4.94 -5.07
CA PRO A 107 5.67 -5.52 -6.28
C PRO A 107 4.34 -4.87 -6.70
N LEU A 108 3.62 -4.25 -5.76
CA LEU A 108 2.28 -3.70 -5.98
C LEU A 108 2.20 -2.21 -5.60
N VAL A 109 1.62 -1.41 -6.49
CA VAL A 109 1.20 -0.03 -6.21
C VAL A 109 -0.33 0.02 -6.23
N VAL A 110 -0.94 0.51 -5.16
CA VAL A 110 -2.38 0.69 -5.02
C VAL A 110 -2.72 2.17 -5.07
N VAL A 111 -3.60 2.56 -5.99
CA VAL A 111 -4.19 3.91 -6.01
C VAL A 111 -5.55 3.84 -5.31
N MET A 112 -5.66 4.47 -4.14
CA MET A 112 -6.82 4.42 -3.27
C MET A 112 -7.59 5.74 -3.30
N GLY A 113 -8.63 5.79 -4.14
CA GLY A 113 -9.66 6.84 -4.09
C GLY A 113 -10.67 6.61 -2.97
N HIS A 114 -11.59 7.57 -2.79
CA HIS A 114 -12.70 7.42 -1.83
C HIS A 114 -13.92 8.24 -2.24
N SER A 115 -15.10 7.82 -1.78
CA SER A 115 -16.34 8.57 -1.93
C SER A 115 -16.32 9.87 -1.11
N GLY A 116 -17.00 10.91 -1.60
CA GLY A 116 -17.11 12.19 -0.89
C GLY A 116 -15.78 12.93 -0.75
N CYS A 117 -14.91 12.82 -1.75
CA CYS A 117 -13.62 13.50 -1.80
C CYS A 117 -13.77 15.00 -2.06
N GLY A 118 -13.30 15.83 -1.12
CA GLY A 118 -13.37 17.29 -1.25
C GLY A 118 -12.58 17.85 -2.44
N ALA A 119 -11.43 17.24 -2.78
CA ALA A 119 -10.63 17.66 -3.93
C ALA A 119 -11.34 17.39 -5.26
N VAL A 120 -12.03 16.25 -5.39
CA VAL A 120 -12.82 15.93 -6.58
C VAL A 120 -14.04 16.85 -6.70
N THR A 121 -14.72 17.14 -5.59
CA THR A 121 -15.86 18.06 -5.58
C THR A 121 -15.48 19.50 -5.94
N ALA A 122 -14.24 19.91 -5.67
CA ALA A 122 -13.77 21.28 -5.90
C ALA A 122 -13.20 21.52 -7.32
N ALA A 123 -12.97 20.45 -8.09
CA ALA A 123 -12.44 20.51 -9.46
C ALA A 123 -13.52 20.89 -10.48
#